data_AF-A0A949Z579-F1
#
_entry.id   AF-A0A949Z579-F1
#
_cell.length_a   1.000
_cell.length_b   1.000
_cell.length_c   1.000
_cell.angle_alpha   90.00
_cell.angle_beta   90.00
_cell.angle_gamma   90.00
#
_symmetry.space_group_name_H-M   'P 1'
#
loop_
_entity.id
_entity.type
_entity.pdbx_description
1 polymer ?
#
loop_
_entity_poly.entity_id
_entity_poly.type
_entity_poly.pdbx_seq_one_letter_code
_entity_poly.pdbx_strand_id
1 'polypeptide(L)'
;TTEENAQFLVDRITQSYERKVSHEESEAVAGLERYIILNAIDRLWQEHLYAMDGLREGIYLRSYGQKDPLVEYKAEAYDMFSQLMASIKNEVLSNLFRSTTNLMAFEQFLSSLPFNIPQRLEPGQQARTPAGPMPRRENLGSIRDDRADKNGSELELVIPSARREAPKVGRNDPCPCGSGKKFKNCCGRQA
;
A
#
# COMPACT_ATOMS: atom_id res chain seq x y z
N THR A 1 -0.07 -32.64 17.53
CA THR A 1 -0.30 -32.52 16.07
C THR A 1 0.18 -31.16 15.59
N THR A 2 0.29 -30.91 14.29
CA THR A 2 0.69 -29.59 13.75
C THR A 2 -0.28 -28.48 14.18
N GLU A 3 -1.58 -28.78 14.25
CA GLU A 3 -2.61 -27.87 14.74
C GLU A 3 -2.46 -27.56 16.24
N GLU A 4 -2.20 -28.56 17.07
CA GLU A 4 -1.98 -28.34 18.52
C GLU A 4 -0.76 -27.45 18.78
N ASN A 5 0.33 -27.62 18.01
CA ASN A 5 1.51 -26.78 18.13
C ASN A 5 1.22 -25.33 17.68
N ALA A 6 0.45 -25.14 16.62
CA ALA A 6 0.05 -23.82 16.15
C ALA A 6 -0.79 -23.10 17.21
N GLN A 7 -1.77 -23.80 17.80
CA GLN A 7 -2.61 -23.27 18.87
C GLN A 7 -1.76 -22.84 20.08
N PHE A 8 -0.83 -23.70 20.51
CA PHE A 8 0.08 -23.41 21.62
C PHE A 8 0.93 -22.15 21.38
N LEU A 9 1.44 -21.97 20.16
CA LEU A 9 2.21 -20.77 19.81
C LEU A 9 1.35 -19.50 19.82
N VAL A 10 0.13 -19.58 19.27
CA VAL A 10 -0.83 -18.46 19.28
C VAL A 10 -1.14 -18.04 20.72
N ASP A 11 -1.44 -18.99 21.60
CA ASP A 11 -1.73 -18.71 23.01
C ASP A 11 -0.54 -18.03 23.71
N ARG A 12 0.69 -18.48 23.40
CA ARG A 12 1.91 -17.91 23.97
C ARG A 12 2.18 -16.48 23.49
N ILE A 13 1.91 -16.20 22.22
CA ILE A 13 2.03 -14.87 21.63
C ILE A 13 0.99 -13.93 22.27
N THR A 14 -0.26 -14.37 22.41
CA THR A 14 -1.33 -13.60 23.05
C THR A 14 -0.99 -13.26 24.50
N GLN A 15 -0.51 -14.22 25.30
CA GLN A 15 -0.06 -13.94 26.67
C GLN A 15 1.10 -12.93 26.74
N SER A 16 2.00 -12.97 25.75
CA SER A 16 3.13 -12.04 25.67
C SER A 16 2.65 -10.63 25.35
N TYR A 17 1.63 -10.53 24.48
CA TYR A 17 0.96 -9.27 24.16
C TYR A 17 0.22 -8.69 25.37
N GLU A 18 -0.58 -9.49 26.06
CA GLU A 18 -1.30 -9.06 27.27
C GLU A 18 -0.36 -8.54 28.36
N ARG A 19 0.78 -9.21 28.56
CA ARG A 19 1.80 -8.74 29.51
C ARG A 19 2.37 -7.38 29.08
N LYS A 20 2.56 -7.13 27.79
CA LYS A 20 2.99 -5.82 27.27
C LYS A 20 1.94 -4.76 27.57
N VAL A 21 0.67 -5.04 27.28
CA VAL A 21 -0.45 -4.11 27.49
C VAL A 21 -0.68 -3.80 28.99
N SER A 22 -0.45 -4.76 29.88
CA SER A 22 -0.70 -4.58 31.33
C SER A 22 0.12 -3.47 32.00
N HIS A 23 1.24 -3.08 31.39
CA HIS A 23 2.12 -2.03 31.91
C HIS A 23 1.93 -0.67 31.23
N GLU A 24 1.00 -0.57 30.27
CA GLU A 24 0.78 0.61 29.44
C GLU A 24 -0.65 1.16 29.59
N GLU A 25 -0.84 2.43 29.23
CA GLU A 25 -2.15 3.06 29.21
C GLU A 25 -2.98 2.55 28.02
N SER A 26 -4.22 2.11 28.27
CA SER A 26 -5.07 1.49 27.25
C SER A 26 -5.36 2.38 26.03
N GLU A 27 -5.42 3.70 26.20
CA GLU A 27 -5.67 4.65 25.10
C GLU A 27 -4.42 4.83 24.22
N ALA A 28 -3.23 4.92 24.84
CA ALA A 28 -1.96 5.02 24.13
C ALA A 28 -1.67 3.76 23.29
N VAL A 29 -1.98 2.57 23.83
CA VAL A 29 -1.82 1.30 23.11
C VAL A 29 -2.70 1.26 21.86
N ALA A 30 -3.98 1.62 21.96
CA ALA A 30 -4.89 1.62 20.81
C ALA A 30 -4.46 2.63 19.72
N GLY A 31 -3.92 3.78 20.13
CA GLY A 31 -3.33 4.76 19.22
C GLY A 31 -2.09 4.22 18.50
N LEU A 32 -1.19 3.57 19.24
CA LEU A 32 0.03 2.94 18.72
C LEU A 32 -0.28 1.80 17.75
N GLU A 33 -1.18 0.88 18.10
CA GLU A 33 -1.61 -0.23 17.24
C GLU A 33 -2.12 0.29 15.89
N ARG A 34 -3.04 1.27 15.95
CA ARG A 34 -3.61 1.90 14.75
C ARG A 34 -2.53 2.56 13.91
N TYR A 35 -1.62 3.29 14.55
CA TYR A 35 -0.51 3.95 13.86
C TYR A 35 0.40 2.93 13.15
N ILE A 36 0.81 1.85 13.83
CA ILE A 36 1.66 0.81 13.26
C ILE A 36 1.00 0.17 12.04
N ILE A 37 -0.29 -0.17 12.15
CA ILE A 37 -1.04 -0.81 11.05
C ILE A 37 -1.15 0.13 9.85
N LEU A 38 -1.63 1.36 10.06
CA LEU A 38 -1.83 2.31 8.98
C LEU A 38 -0.51 2.69 8.31
N ASN A 39 0.54 2.93 9.10
CA ASN A 39 1.85 3.29 8.54
C ASN A 39 2.46 2.15 7.70
N ALA A 40 2.35 0.90 8.16
CA ALA A 40 2.83 -0.26 7.41
C ALA A 40 2.06 -0.44 6.08
N ILE A 41 0.72 -0.29 6.12
CA ILE A 41 -0.11 -0.38 4.92
C ILE A 41 0.24 0.73 3.93
N ASP A 42 0.27 1.99 4.37
CA ASP A 42 0.54 3.12 3.48
C ASP A 42 1.92 3.00 2.82
N ARG A 43 2.96 2.67 3.59
CA ARG A 43 4.32 2.52 3.08
C ARG A 43 4.44 1.41 2.05
N LEU A 44 3.97 0.21 2.38
CA LEU A 44 4.09 -0.95 1.50
C LEU A 44 3.15 -0.89 0.30
N TRP A 45 1.99 -0.25 0.43
CA TRP A 45 1.08 -0.02 -0.68
C TRP A 45 1.68 0.94 -1.71
N GLN A 46 2.30 2.03 -1.26
CA GLN A 46 3.01 2.95 -2.17
C GLN A 46 4.12 2.21 -2.93
N GLU A 47 4.94 1.43 -2.24
CA GLU A 47 5.98 0.60 -2.84
C GLU A 47 5.40 -0.39 -3.88
N HIS A 48 4.28 -1.03 -3.54
CA HIS A 48 3.56 -1.91 -4.46
C HIS A 48 3.05 -1.17 -5.71
N LEU A 49 2.51 0.04 -5.58
CA LEU A 49 2.07 0.84 -6.74
C LEU A 49 3.23 1.17 -7.67
N TYR A 50 4.39 1.56 -7.14
CA TYR A 50 5.60 1.77 -7.95
C TYR A 50 6.04 0.50 -8.66
N ALA A 51 5.99 -0.64 -7.97
CA ALA A 51 6.34 -1.92 -8.55
C ALA A 51 5.34 -2.34 -9.65
N MET A 52 4.05 -2.04 -9.48
CA MET A 52 2.99 -2.30 -10.46
C MET A 52 3.11 -1.42 -11.71
N ASP A 53 3.53 -0.16 -11.55
CA ASP A 53 3.83 0.72 -12.69
C ASP A 53 5.02 0.16 -13.50
N GLY A 54 6.08 -0.28 -12.83
CA GLY A 54 7.21 -0.95 -13.48
C GLY A 54 6.82 -2.25 -14.18
N LEU A 55 5.97 -3.07 -13.55
CA LEU A 55 5.44 -4.30 -14.15
C LEU A 55 4.63 -3.98 -15.43
N ARG A 56 3.82 -2.93 -15.39
CA ARG A 56 3.00 -2.50 -16.54
C ARG A 56 3.86 -2.08 -17.73
N GLU A 57 4.99 -1.42 -17.49
CA GLU A 57 5.94 -1.06 -18.55
C GLU A 57 6.69 -2.29 -19.09
N GLY A 58 7.07 -3.22 -18.22
CA GLY A 58 7.79 -4.45 -18.59
C GLY A 58 6.96 -5.46 -19.39
N ILE A 59 5.63 -5.49 -19.21
CA ILE A 59 4.75 -6.46 -19.89
C ILE A 59 4.76 -6.30 -21.43
N TYR A 60 4.99 -5.08 -21.93
CA TYR A 60 5.06 -4.78 -23.36
C TYR A 60 6.29 -5.39 -24.04
N LEU A 61 7.35 -5.71 -23.30
CA LEU A 61 8.50 -6.44 -23.84
C LEU A 61 8.24 -7.96 -23.86
N ARG A 62 7.32 -8.46 -23.03
CA ARG A 62 6.97 -9.90 -22.96
C ARG A 62 5.89 -10.31 -23.97
N SER A 63 5.13 -9.36 -24.52
CA SER A 63 4.19 -9.62 -25.62
C SER A 63 4.86 -10.15 -26.90
N TYR A 64 6.18 -9.99 -27.05
CA TYR A 64 6.95 -10.61 -28.13
C TYR A 64 7.00 -12.15 -28.03
N GLY A 65 6.69 -12.72 -26.86
CA GLY A 65 6.67 -14.16 -26.60
C GLY A 65 5.38 -14.89 -26.97
N GLN A 66 4.46 -14.25 -27.71
CA GLN A 66 3.15 -14.80 -28.12
C GLN A 66 2.22 -15.24 -26.98
N LYS A 67 2.55 -14.91 -25.73
CA LYS A 67 1.64 -15.06 -24.60
C LYS A 67 0.79 -13.82 -24.43
N ASP A 68 -0.45 -14.00 -23.98
CA ASP A 68 -1.37 -12.88 -23.74
C ASP A 68 -0.84 -11.96 -22.62
N PRO A 69 -0.45 -10.71 -22.94
CA PRO A 69 0.20 -9.82 -21.97
C PRO A 69 -0.69 -9.53 -20.77
N LEU A 70 -1.99 -9.49 -20.98
CA LEU A 70 -2.98 -9.23 -19.94
C LEU A 70 -3.11 -10.40 -18.94
N VAL A 71 -2.89 -11.64 -19.38
CA VAL A 71 -2.94 -12.82 -18.51
C VAL A 71 -1.70 -12.86 -17.63
N GLU A 72 -0.52 -12.68 -18.23
CA GLU A 72 0.76 -12.63 -17.52
C GLU A 72 0.80 -11.47 -16.51
N TYR A 73 0.31 -10.28 -16.90
CA TYR A 73 0.19 -9.14 -15.98
C TYR A 73 -0.64 -9.48 -14.75
N LYS A 74 -1.81 -10.10 -14.93
CA LYS A 74 -2.69 -10.46 -13.82
C LYS A 74 -2.06 -11.51 -12.91
N ALA A 75 -1.39 -12.50 -13.47
CA ALA A 75 -0.73 -13.56 -12.71
C ALA A 75 0.38 -12.98 -11.83
N GLU A 76 1.29 -12.19 -12.42
CA GLU A 76 2.41 -11.59 -11.68
C GLU A 76 1.95 -10.51 -10.70
N ALA A 77 0.97 -9.69 -11.08
CA ALA A 77 0.38 -8.71 -10.17
C ALA A 77 -0.26 -9.37 -8.94
N TYR A 78 -0.93 -10.51 -9.11
CA TYR A 78 -1.53 -11.25 -8.01
C TYR A 78 -0.47 -11.85 -7.07
N ASP A 79 0.62 -12.39 -7.63
CA ASP A 79 1.73 -12.89 -6.82
C ASP A 79 2.38 -11.77 -6.01
N MET A 80 2.66 -10.62 -6.65
CA MET A 80 3.16 -9.42 -5.97
C MET A 80 2.20 -8.92 -4.87
N PHE A 81 0.88 -8.97 -5.09
CA PHE A 81 -0.11 -8.61 -4.09
C PHE A 81 -0.14 -9.59 -2.90
N SER A 82 -0.02 -10.90 -3.18
CA SER A 82 0.03 -11.93 -2.14
C SER A 82 1.27 -11.77 -1.26
N GLN A 83 2.41 -11.47 -1.87
CA GLN A 83 3.65 -11.14 -1.16
C GLN A 83 3.53 -9.85 -0.34
N LEU A 84 2.93 -8.79 -0.92
CA LEU A 84 2.62 -7.55 -0.20
C LEU A 84 1.81 -7.85 1.07
N MET A 85 0.78 -8.69 0.97
CA MET A 85 -0.06 -9.00 2.13
C MET A 85 0.69 -9.77 3.22
N ALA A 86 1.61 -10.65 2.85
CA ALA A 86 2.50 -11.32 3.80
C ALA A 86 3.47 -10.32 4.45
N SER A 87 4.06 -9.41 3.66
CA SER A 87 4.96 -8.36 4.14
C SER A 87 4.27 -7.40 5.12
N ILE A 88 3.04 -6.95 4.82
CA ILE A 88 2.26 -6.11 5.74
C ILE A 88 2.05 -6.82 7.08
N LYS A 89 1.64 -8.09 7.08
CA LYS A 89 1.45 -8.85 8.31
C LYS A 89 2.75 -8.96 9.11
N ASN A 90 3.86 -9.27 8.46
CA ASN A 90 5.16 -9.41 9.11
C ASN A 90 5.66 -8.08 9.69
N GLU A 91 5.52 -6.98 8.96
CA GLU A 91 5.95 -5.66 9.42
C GLU A 91 5.09 -5.17 10.59
N VAL A 92 3.77 -5.34 10.51
CA VAL A 92 2.86 -5.02 11.62
C VAL A 92 3.22 -5.82 12.86
N LEU A 93 3.34 -7.15 12.75
CA LEU A 93 3.66 -8.00 13.90
C LEU A 93 5.05 -7.68 14.46
N SER A 94 6.07 -7.51 13.61
CA SER A 94 7.41 -7.16 14.06
C SER A 94 7.43 -5.81 14.79
N ASN A 95 6.82 -4.78 14.21
CA ASN A 95 6.76 -3.45 14.82
C ASN A 95 5.88 -3.43 16.07
N LEU A 96 4.82 -4.25 16.14
CA LEU A 96 3.96 -4.35 17.32
C LEU A 96 4.72 -4.92 18.53
N PHE A 97 5.56 -5.94 18.34
CA PHE A 97 6.35 -6.52 19.43
C PHE A 97 7.66 -5.76 19.70
N ARG A 98 8.18 -5.02 18.72
CA ARG A 98 9.45 -4.29 18.83
C ARG A 98 9.27 -2.81 19.20
N SER A 99 8.07 -2.24 19.06
CA SER A 99 7.75 -0.90 19.51
C SER A 99 7.98 -0.80 21.01
N THR A 100 8.89 0.10 21.38
CA THR A 100 9.43 0.28 22.73
C THR A 100 8.30 0.60 23.72
N THR A 101 8.20 -0.21 24.76
CA THR A 101 7.32 -0.09 25.93
C THR A 101 7.67 1.07 26.87
N ASN A 102 8.35 2.10 26.37
CA ASN A 102 8.75 3.26 27.16
C ASN A 102 7.98 4.45 26.59
N LEU A 103 7.00 4.94 27.35
CA LEU A 103 6.13 6.05 26.99
C LEU A 103 6.95 7.26 26.51
N MET A 104 8.12 7.50 27.12
CA MET A 104 9.06 8.55 26.71
C MET A 104 9.64 8.34 25.31
N ALA A 105 10.01 7.10 24.95
CA ALA A 105 10.52 6.78 23.63
C ALA A 105 9.42 6.86 22.56
N PHE A 106 8.17 6.55 22.93
CA PHE A 106 7.02 6.71 22.05
C PHE A 106 6.65 8.18 21.85
N GLU A 107 6.65 9.01 22.90
CA GLU A 107 6.48 10.47 22.79
C GLU A 107 7.58 11.09 21.92
N GLN A 108 8.85 10.68 22.11
CA GLN A 108 9.97 11.12 21.27
C GLN A 108 9.82 10.63 19.83
N PHE A 109 9.34 9.41 19.63
CA PHE A 109 9.07 8.88 18.31
C PHE A 109 7.94 9.65 17.62
N LEU A 110 6.78 9.81 18.27
CA LEU A 110 5.64 10.57 17.74
C LEU A 110 5.99 12.02 17.42
N SER A 111 6.80 12.67 18.26
CA SER A 111 7.26 14.05 18.02
C SER A 111 8.35 14.13 16.95
N SER A 112 9.09 13.05 16.68
CA SER A 112 10.05 12.95 15.59
C SER A 112 9.44 12.59 14.24
N LEU A 113 8.20 12.08 14.23
CA LEU A 113 7.49 11.80 13.00
C LEU A 113 7.08 13.11 12.33
N PRO A 114 7.38 13.30 11.03
CA PRO A 114 6.87 14.44 10.30
C PRO A 114 5.36 14.23 10.15
N PHE A 115 4.57 14.74 11.09
CA PHE A 115 3.19 15.05 10.83
C PHE A 115 3.22 16.15 9.77
N ASN A 116 3.24 15.72 8.51
CA ASN A 116 3.04 16.60 7.36
C ASN A 116 1.56 16.96 7.35
N ILE A 117 1.14 17.73 8.36
CA ILE A 117 0.01 18.62 8.23
C ILE A 117 0.49 19.60 7.16
N PRO A 118 -0.11 19.62 5.96
CA PRO A 118 0.23 20.64 4.99
C PRO A 118 -0.07 21.97 5.67
N GLN A 119 0.99 22.60 6.18
CA GLN A 119 0.97 23.94 6.71
C GLN A 119 0.39 24.77 5.58
N ARG A 120 -0.80 25.31 5.85
CA ARG A 120 -1.51 26.26 5.00
C ARG A 120 -0.45 27.25 4.52
N LEU A 121 -0.22 27.27 3.22
CA LEU A 121 0.67 28.20 2.57
C LEU A 121 0.21 29.61 2.94
N GLU A 122 0.91 30.24 3.87
CA GLU A 122 0.85 31.69 4.08
C GLU A 122 1.45 32.35 2.83
N PRO A 123 0.66 33.12 2.06
CA PRO A 123 1.14 33.71 0.83
C PRO A 123 1.99 34.93 1.15
N GLY A 124 3.29 34.75 1.33
CA GLY A 124 4.21 35.88 1.35
C GLY A 124 5.49 35.66 2.12
N GLN A 125 6.43 34.92 1.54
CA GLN A 125 7.85 35.19 1.73
C GLN A 125 8.66 34.52 0.61
N GLN A 126 9.24 35.36 -0.24
CA GLN A 126 10.11 34.98 -1.35
C GLN A 126 11.40 34.37 -0.79
N ALA A 127 11.55 33.05 -0.94
CA ALA A 127 12.82 32.39 -0.70
C ALA A 127 13.78 32.69 -1.87
N ARG A 128 14.79 33.53 -1.60
CA ARG A 128 15.95 33.71 -2.47
C ARG A 128 16.79 32.43 -2.44
N THR A 129 16.92 31.75 -3.57
CA THR A 129 17.89 30.66 -3.76
C THR A 129 19.23 31.24 -4.26
N PRO A 130 20.37 31.01 -3.60
CA PRO A 130 21.67 31.18 -4.24
C PRO A 130 21.95 29.98 -5.16
N ALA A 131 22.32 30.28 -6.41
CA ALA A 131 22.73 29.28 -7.39
C ALA A 131 24.07 28.65 -6.99
N GLY A 132 24.07 27.33 -6.75
CA GLY A 132 25.27 26.49 -6.64
C GLY A 132 25.40 25.57 -7.86
N PRO A 133 26.62 25.26 -8.34
CA PRO A 133 26.81 24.47 -9.55
C PRO A 133 26.58 22.96 -9.31
N MET A 134 25.89 22.32 -10.26
CA MET A 134 25.63 20.88 -10.30
C MET A 134 26.90 20.06 -10.56
N PRO A 135 27.13 18.91 -9.89
CA PRO A 135 28.17 17.98 -10.28
C PRO A 135 27.70 17.08 -11.43
N ARG A 136 28.62 16.83 -12.37
CA ARG A 136 28.46 15.99 -13.55
C ARG A 136 28.39 14.51 -13.15
N ARG A 137 27.32 13.81 -13.54
CA ARG A 137 27.21 12.35 -13.39
C ARG A 137 27.93 11.66 -14.54
N GLU A 138 28.98 10.89 -14.21
CA GLU A 138 29.59 9.92 -15.11
C GLU A 138 28.84 8.58 -15.07
N ASN A 139 28.87 7.94 -16.23
CA ASN A 139 28.13 6.77 -16.65
C ASN A 139 28.74 5.51 -16.03
N LEU A 140 27.95 4.65 -15.35
CA LEU A 140 28.43 3.32 -14.96
C LEU A 140 27.35 2.24 -15.15
N GLY A 141 27.58 1.43 -16.19
CA GLY A 141 27.62 -0.03 -16.09
C GLY A 141 26.33 -0.78 -15.81
N SER A 142 25.74 -1.33 -16.87
CA SER A 142 24.78 -2.43 -16.87
C SER A 142 25.33 -3.67 -16.14
N ILE A 143 24.56 -4.19 -15.18
CA ILE A 143 24.70 -5.57 -14.68
C ILE A 143 23.44 -6.34 -15.08
N ARG A 144 23.66 -7.42 -15.85
CA ARG A 144 22.67 -8.45 -16.19
C ARG A 144 22.53 -9.40 -15.02
N ASP A 145 21.30 -9.80 -14.70
CA ASP A 145 21.03 -10.94 -13.84
C ASP A 145 20.23 -11.98 -14.64
N ASP A 146 20.89 -13.12 -14.87
CA ASP A 146 20.37 -14.32 -15.52
C ASP A 146 19.93 -15.28 -14.41
N ARG A 147 18.62 -15.44 -14.20
CA ARG A 147 17.95 -16.70 -13.77
C ARG A 147 16.50 -16.47 -13.40
N ALA A 148 15.59 -17.16 -14.08
CA ALA A 148 14.40 -17.71 -13.45
C ALA A 148 13.91 -18.94 -14.21
N ASP A 149 13.84 -20.03 -13.46
CA ASP A 149 13.60 -21.40 -13.86
C ASP A 149 12.14 -21.67 -14.22
N LYS A 150 11.94 -22.69 -15.04
CA LYS A 150 10.63 -23.16 -15.51
C LYS A 150 10.03 -24.10 -14.47
N ASN A 151 8.78 -23.85 -14.04
CA ASN A 151 7.77 -24.88 -13.79
C ASN A 151 6.44 -24.23 -13.43
N GLY A 152 5.62 -23.94 -14.44
CA GLY A 152 4.24 -23.51 -14.27
C GLY A 152 3.34 -24.73 -14.07
N SER A 153 2.72 -24.85 -12.90
CA SER A 153 1.50 -25.64 -12.73
C SER A 153 0.33 -24.64 -12.78
N GLU A 154 -0.59 -24.90 -13.70
CA GLU A 154 -1.72 -24.04 -14.04
C GLU A 154 -2.77 -24.10 -12.93
N LEU A 155 -2.90 -23.02 -12.16
CA LEU A 155 -3.93 -22.83 -11.14
C LEU A 155 -4.98 -21.87 -11.68
N GLU A 156 -6.17 -22.39 -11.97
CA GLU A 156 -7.32 -21.62 -12.42
C GLU A 156 -7.98 -20.91 -11.23
N LEU A 157 -7.86 -19.58 -11.20
CA LEU A 157 -8.43 -18.72 -10.14
C LEU A 157 -9.72 -18.05 -10.62
N VAL A 158 -10.83 -18.44 -10.01
CA VAL A 158 -12.16 -17.81 -10.18
C VAL A 158 -12.21 -16.51 -9.37
N ILE A 159 -12.12 -15.36 -10.03
CA ILE A 159 -12.27 -14.04 -9.38
C ILE A 159 -13.75 -13.62 -9.45
N PRO A 160 -14.46 -13.41 -8.31
CA PRO A 160 -15.80 -12.86 -8.33
C PRO A 160 -15.76 -11.39 -8.72
N SER A 161 -16.32 -11.06 -9.90
CA SER A 161 -16.41 -9.67 -10.36
C SER A 161 -17.38 -8.90 -9.47
N ALA A 162 -16.90 -7.88 -8.76
CA ALA A 162 -17.76 -6.95 -8.03
C ALA A 162 -18.64 -6.19 -9.04
N ARG A 163 -19.89 -6.63 -9.18
CA ARG A 163 -20.91 -5.99 -10.02
C ARG A 163 -21.35 -4.71 -9.32
N ARG A 164 -21.18 -3.55 -9.96
CA ARG A 164 -21.69 -2.28 -9.43
C ARG A 164 -23.21 -2.36 -9.37
N GLU A 165 -23.80 -2.17 -8.20
CA GLU A 165 -25.26 -2.24 -7.99
C GLU A 165 -26.02 -1.09 -8.67
N ALA A 166 -25.35 0.03 -8.93
CA ALA A 166 -25.97 1.19 -9.58
C ALA A 166 -25.72 1.20 -11.11
N PRO A 167 -26.78 1.45 -11.93
CA PRO A 167 -26.64 1.58 -13.38
C PRO A 167 -25.75 2.77 -13.72
N LYS A 168 -24.88 2.60 -14.71
CA LYS A 168 -23.99 3.67 -15.18
C LYS A 168 -24.83 4.71 -15.92
N VAL A 169 -25.12 5.82 -15.23
CA VAL A 169 -25.91 6.94 -15.79
C VAL A 169 -25.14 7.59 -16.93
N GLY A 170 -25.73 7.61 -18.13
CA GLY A 170 -25.16 8.23 -19.32
C GLY A 170 -25.23 9.75 -19.27
N ARG A 171 -24.35 10.43 -20.00
CA ARG A 171 -24.22 11.89 -20.03
C ARG A 171 -25.53 12.64 -20.39
N ASN A 172 -26.43 12.02 -21.14
CA ASN A 172 -27.71 12.60 -21.56
C ASN A 172 -28.93 12.06 -20.80
N ASP A 173 -28.75 11.11 -19.88
CA ASP A 173 -29.84 10.46 -19.13
C ASP A 173 -30.44 11.40 -18.08
N PRO A 174 -31.69 11.16 -17.63
CA PRO A 174 -32.27 11.91 -16.52
C PRO A 174 -31.37 11.80 -15.27
N CYS A 175 -31.08 12.95 -14.67
CA CYS A 175 -30.16 13.02 -13.55
C CYS A 175 -30.76 12.35 -12.30
N PRO A 176 -30.03 11.46 -11.61
CA PRO A 176 -30.53 10.68 -10.47
C PRO A 176 -30.85 11.53 -9.23
N CYS A 177 -30.49 12.83 -9.22
CA CYS A 177 -30.86 13.76 -8.15
C CYS A 177 -32.32 14.26 -8.23
N GLY A 178 -33.13 13.73 -9.16
CA GLY A 178 -34.56 14.06 -9.28
C GLY A 178 -34.84 15.44 -9.90
N SER A 179 -33.84 16.12 -10.45
CA SER A 179 -33.96 17.49 -10.96
C SER A 179 -34.72 17.62 -12.31
N GLY A 180 -35.11 16.50 -12.92
CA GLY A 180 -35.77 16.45 -14.24
C GLY A 180 -34.89 16.88 -15.42
N LYS A 181 -33.62 17.24 -15.18
CA LYS A 181 -32.65 17.69 -16.20
C LYS A 181 -31.74 16.54 -16.63
N LYS A 182 -31.20 16.61 -17.86
CA LYS A 182 -30.15 15.67 -18.34
C LYS A 182 -28.91 15.76 -17.45
N PHE A 183 -28.24 14.64 -17.18
CA PHE A 183 -27.10 14.53 -16.26
C PHE A 183 -26.01 15.58 -16.53
N LYS A 184 -25.60 15.78 -17.79
CA LYS A 184 -24.63 16.80 -18.21
C LYS A 184 -25.00 18.25 -17.85
N ASN A 185 -26.29 18.53 -17.66
CA ASN A 185 -26.80 19.87 -17.36
C ASN A 185 -27.14 20.03 -15.87
N CYS A 186 -26.87 19.01 -15.05
CA CYS A 186 -27.09 19.00 -13.61
C CYS A 186 -25.83 18.50 -12.89
N CYS A 187 -25.84 17.32 -12.26
CA CYS A 187 -24.70 16.81 -11.50
C CYS A 187 -23.43 16.56 -12.34
N GLY A 188 -23.55 16.36 -13.65
CA GLY A 188 -22.44 16.16 -14.58
C GLY A 188 -21.93 17.44 -15.25
N ARG A 189 -22.26 18.62 -14.73
CA ARG A 189 -21.91 19.92 -15.34
C ARG A 189 -20.54 20.46 -14.87
N GLN A 190 -19.97 19.87 -13.82
CA GLN A 190 -18.63 20.17 -13.27
C GLN A 190 -17.81 18.90 -12.98
N ALA A 191 -18.24 17.74 -13.50
CA ALA A 191 -17.53 16.46 -13.40
C ALA A 191 -16.77 16.16 -14.70
#